data_AF-A0A349N398-F1
#
_entry.id   AF-A0A349N398-F1
#
_cell.length_a   1.000
_cell.length_b   1.000
_cell.length_c   1.000
_cell.angle_alpha   90.00
_cell.angle_beta   90.00
_cell.angle_gamma   90.00
#
_symmetry.space_group_name_H-M   'P 1'
#
loop_
_entity.id
_entity.type
_entity.pdbx_description
1 polymer ?
#
loop_
_entity_poly.entity_id
_entity_poly.type
_entity_poly.pdbx_seq_one_letter_code
_entity_poly.pdbx_strand_id
1 'polypeptide(L)'
;MRYANKEFKDFFASGDPFEILEAIQGEVFRVVDGRKTFRFDLNGSRYFAKLHRGVGWREIAKNLFHFRWPIVDAENEWRAVQRLKSLGVSTLEPVAYGVIGLNPATRRSYLVTQDLTDTISLEDLGKQWLTQPPSLVLKRALIKRVATIAQTLHSHGMCHRDLYLCHFLLHLNEPELRVSLIDLHRAFSSPRLRRRWLIKDIGSLYYSCLHLNLSQRDLLRFIRYYDPRGLRYAIGRNADFWQAVSTKASSLYRRHGDAA
;
A
#
# COMPACT_ATOMS: atom_id res chain seq x y z
N MET A 1 -22.11 -11.66 -2.20
CA MET A 1 -20.95 -11.64 -1.28
C MET A 1 -19.92 -12.67 -1.73
N ARG A 2 -18.62 -12.33 -1.82
CA ARG A 2 -17.57 -13.26 -2.28
C ARG A 2 -16.76 -13.84 -1.11
N TYR A 3 -16.54 -13.07 -0.06
CA TYR A 3 -15.89 -13.50 1.17
C TYR A 3 -16.46 -12.73 2.36
N ALA A 4 -16.63 -13.41 3.49
CA ALA A 4 -16.85 -12.82 4.80
C ALA A 4 -16.42 -13.81 5.89
N ASN A 5 -15.80 -13.32 6.96
CA ASN A 5 -15.58 -14.11 8.17
C ASN A 5 -16.93 -14.40 8.88
N LYS A 6 -16.92 -15.16 9.98
CA LYS A 6 -18.15 -15.53 10.70
C LYS A 6 -18.94 -14.29 11.16
N GLU A 7 -18.28 -13.36 11.83
CA GLU A 7 -18.91 -12.13 12.33
C GLU A 7 -19.59 -11.32 11.21
N PHE A 8 -18.94 -11.14 10.07
CA PHE A 8 -19.51 -10.39 8.96
C PHE A 8 -20.58 -11.17 8.18
N LYS A 9 -20.56 -12.51 8.21
CA LYS A 9 -21.69 -13.30 7.69
C LYS A 9 -22.95 -13.06 8.53
N ASP A 10 -22.81 -13.04 9.84
CA ASP A 10 -23.93 -12.80 10.76
C ASP A 10 -24.40 -11.34 10.65
N PHE A 11 -23.47 -10.38 10.58
CA PHE A 11 -23.78 -8.96 10.42
C PHE A 11 -24.54 -8.65 9.11
N PHE A 12 -24.23 -9.36 8.03
CA PHE A 12 -24.91 -9.21 6.75
C PHE A 12 -26.14 -10.10 6.57
N ALA A 13 -26.55 -10.89 7.56
CA ALA A 13 -27.70 -11.78 7.45
C ALA A 13 -29.03 -11.02 7.23
N SER A 14 -29.08 -9.73 7.58
CA SER A 14 -30.28 -8.89 7.54
C SER A 14 -30.57 -8.26 6.17
N GLY A 15 -29.70 -8.36 5.16
CA GLY A 15 -29.93 -7.71 3.87
C GLY A 15 -28.73 -7.65 2.92
N ASP A 16 -28.78 -6.73 1.95
CA ASP A 16 -27.67 -6.50 1.01
C ASP A 16 -26.46 -5.91 1.77
N PRO A 17 -25.30 -6.59 1.81
CA PRO A 17 -24.11 -6.08 2.48
C PRO A 17 -23.70 -4.66 2.05
N PHE A 18 -23.92 -4.30 0.78
CA PHE A 18 -23.54 -2.98 0.29
C PHE A 18 -24.43 -1.89 0.88
N GLU A 19 -25.75 -2.10 0.92
CA GLU A 19 -26.72 -1.17 1.52
C GLU A 19 -26.49 -1.05 3.03
N ILE A 20 -26.25 -2.18 3.70
CA ILE A 20 -25.92 -2.20 5.13
C ILE A 20 -24.69 -1.34 5.39
N LEU A 21 -23.58 -1.56 4.67
CA LEU A 21 -22.36 -0.77 4.84
C LEU A 21 -22.55 0.71 4.46
N GLU A 22 -23.40 1.00 3.47
CA GLU A 22 -23.68 2.37 3.05
C GLU A 22 -24.41 3.17 4.14
N ALA A 23 -25.35 2.52 4.85
CA ALA A 23 -26.17 3.10 5.91
C ALA A 23 -25.45 3.25 7.26
N ILE A 24 -24.33 2.54 7.47
CA ILE A 24 -23.54 2.65 8.70
C ILE A 24 -23.01 4.08 8.87
N GLN A 25 -23.18 4.60 10.09
CA GLN A 25 -22.53 5.82 10.54
C GLN A 25 -21.10 5.50 10.96
N GLY A 26 -20.17 6.37 10.56
CA GLY A 26 -18.76 6.19 10.83
C GLY A 26 -17.97 7.42 10.40
N GLU A 27 -16.70 7.45 10.77
CA GLU A 27 -15.80 8.54 10.42
C GLU A 27 -15.39 8.41 8.94
N VAL A 28 -15.72 9.42 8.15
CA VAL A 28 -15.46 9.41 6.71
C VAL A 28 -14.10 10.01 6.41
N PHE A 29 -13.19 9.20 5.87
CA PHE A 29 -11.84 9.62 5.51
C PHE A 29 -11.75 10.15 4.08
N ARG A 30 -12.57 9.61 3.17
CA ARG A 30 -12.52 9.98 1.76
C ARG A 30 -13.85 9.74 1.06
N VAL A 31 -14.30 10.77 0.34
CA VAL A 31 -15.40 10.68 -0.64
C VAL A 31 -14.90 11.27 -1.96
N VAL A 32 -14.94 10.47 -3.02
CA VAL A 32 -14.67 10.88 -4.41
C VAL A 32 -15.70 10.19 -5.29
N ASP A 33 -15.89 10.66 -6.52
CA ASP A 33 -16.88 10.10 -7.44
C ASP A 33 -16.77 8.56 -7.51
N GLY A 34 -17.83 7.90 -7.04
CA GLY A 34 -17.93 6.45 -7.01
C GLY A 34 -17.12 5.73 -5.92
N ARG A 35 -16.42 6.40 -4.99
CA ARG A 35 -15.69 5.75 -3.89
C ARG A 35 -15.90 6.43 -2.54
N LYS A 36 -16.35 5.66 -1.53
CA LYS A 36 -16.47 6.08 -0.13
C LYS A 36 -15.53 5.23 0.72
N THR A 37 -14.67 5.84 1.54
CA THR A 37 -13.83 5.15 2.52
C THR A 37 -14.09 5.73 3.90
N PHE A 38 -14.46 4.87 4.84
CA PHE A 38 -14.85 5.27 6.19
C PHE A 38 -14.47 4.20 7.21
N ARG A 39 -14.35 4.62 8.47
CA ARG A 39 -14.11 3.76 9.62
C ARG A 39 -15.38 3.63 10.44
N PHE A 40 -15.65 2.44 10.96
CA PHE A 40 -16.78 2.17 11.83
C PHE A 40 -16.43 1.13 12.89
N ASP A 41 -17.20 1.11 13.98
CA ASP A 41 -17.07 0.14 15.06
C ASP A 41 -18.16 -0.93 14.92
N LEU A 42 -17.79 -2.19 15.17
CA LEU A 42 -18.71 -3.32 15.27
C LEU A 42 -18.21 -4.24 16.38
N ASN A 43 -19.09 -4.56 17.34
CA ASN A 43 -18.78 -5.45 18.48
C ASN A 43 -17.50 -5.05 19.25
N GLY A 44 -17.23 -3.76 19.40
CA GLY A 44 -16.04 -3.25 20.10
C GLY A 44 -14.73 -3.32 19.30
N SER A 45 -14.78 -3.76 18.03
CA SER A 45 -13.65 -3.75 17.11
C SER A 45 -13.83 -2.69 16.03
N ARG A 46 -12.72 -2.11 15.56
CA ARG A 46 -12.70 -1.08 14.51
C ARG A 46 -12.42 -1.69 13.14
N TYR A 47 -13.11 -1.17 12.13
CA TYR A 47 -13.03 -1.62 10.76
C TYR A 47 -12.98 -0.45 9.79
N PHE A 48 -12.26 -0.64 8.67
CA PHE A 48 -12.30 0.24 7.52
C PHE A 48 -13.13 -0.40 6.41
N ALA A 49 -14.10 0.34 5.87
CA ALA A 49 -14.86 -0.04 4.69
C ALA A 49 -14.52 0.86 3.52
N LYS A 50 -14.28 0.24 2.36
CA LYS A 50 -14.07 0.88 1.06
C LYS A 50 -15.18 0.45 0.11
N LEU A 51 -16.13 1.34 -0.12
CA LEU A 51 -17.23 1.13 -1.05
C LEU A 51 -16.87 1.75 -2.40
N HIS A 52 -17.14 0.99 -3.47
CA HIS A 52 -17.04 1.47 -4.85
C HIS A 52 -18.41 1.32 -5.53
N ARG A 53 -18.93 2.40 -6.09
CA ARG A 53 -20.09 2.44 -6.97
C ARG A 53 -19.64 2.46 -8.42
N GLY A 54 -20.55 2.14 -9.32
CA GLY A 54 -20.30 2.23 -10.76
C GLY A 54 -19.90 3.65 -11.17
N VAL A 55 -18.75 3.78 -11.86
CA VAL A 55 -18.19 5.06 -12.35
C VAL A 55 -18.75 5.45 -13.73
N GLY A 56 -19.61 4.61 -14.33
CA GLY A 56 -20.15 4.82 -15.67
C GLY A 56 -19.14 4.56 -16.81
N TRP A 57 -19.66 4.34 -18.02
CA TRP A 57 -18.83 4.04 -19.20
C TRP A 57 -17.92 5.20 -19.62
N ARG A 58 -18.33 6.44 -19.37
CA ARG A 58 -17.56 7.64 -19.72
C ARG A 58 -16.21 7.68 -18.99
N GLU A 59 -16.18 7.33 -17.71
CA GLU A 59 -14.95 7.32 -16.92
C GLU A 59 -14.05 6.12 -17.24
N ILE A 60 -14.66 4.97 -17.54
CA ILE A 60 -13.94 3.77 -18.03
C ILE A 60 -13.22 4.11 -19.34
N ALA A 61 -13.95 4.67 -20.32
CA ALA A 61 -13.40 5.04 -21.63
C ALA A 61 -12.29 6.09 -21.50
N LYS A 62 -12.48 7.12 -20.66
CA LYS A 62 -11.46 8.15 -20.39
C LYS A 62 -10.16 7.54 -19.85
N ASN A 63 -10.25 6.65 -18.88
CA ASN A 63 -9.07 6.01 -18.29
C ASN A 63 -8.35 5.11 -19.31
N LEU A 64 -9.11 4.32 -20.07
CA LEU A 64 -8.57 3.49 -21.16
C LEU A 64 -7.86 4.32 -22.24
N PHE A 65 -8.46 5.46 -22.64
CA PHE A 65 -7.86 6.39 -23.60
C PHE A 65 -6.52 6.98 -23.13
N HIS A 66 -6.36 7.15 -21.81
CA HIS A 66 -5.08 7.55 -21.19
C HIS A 66 -4.16 6.35 -20.87
N PHE A 67 -4.44 5.16 -21.41
CA PHE A 67 -3.74 3.90 -21.12
C PHE A 67 -3.63 3.59 -19.62
N ARG A 68 -4.62 4.03 -18.84
CA ARG A 68 -4.76 3.73 -17.42
C ARG A 68 -5.88 2.71 -17.26
N TRP A 69 -5.56 1.56 -16.70
CA TRP A 69 -6.61 0.63 -16.28
C TRP A 69 -7.46 1.32 -15.19
N PRO A 70 -8.79 1.46 -15.40
CA PRO A 70 -9.65 2.09 -14.42
C PRO A 70 -9.74 1.21 -13.17
N ILE A 71 -9.79 1.83 -11.99
CA ILE A 71 -10.04 1.12 -10.74
C ILE A 71 -11.56 1.02 -10.61
N VAL A 72 -12.12 -0.06 -11.18
CA VAL A 72 -13.58 -0.20 -11.33
C VAL A 72 -14.21 -0.94 -10.14
N ASP A 73 -13.41 -1.59 -9.27
CA ASP A 73 -13.90 -2.22 -8.04
C ASP A 73 -12.78 -2.45 -7.01
N ALA A 74 -13.18 -2.97 -5.85
CA ALA A 74 -12.30 -3.38 -4.77
C ALA A 74 -11.55 -4.71 -5.03
N GLU A 75 -11.76 -5.37 -6.19
CA GLU A 75 -11.16 -6.68 -6.47
C GLU A 75 -9.64 -6.62 -6.53
N ASN A 76 -9.10 -5.54 -7.11
CA ASN A 76 -7.66 -5.36 -7.21
C ASN A 76 -7.00 -5.29 -5.83
N GLU A 77 -7.57 -4.48 -4.93
CA GLU A 77 -7.07 -4.34 -3.56
C GLU A 77 -7.20 -5.66 -2.79
N TRP A 78 -8.35 -6.34 -2.89
CA TRP A 78 -8.56 -7.64 -2.28
C TRP A 78 -7.50 -8.66 -2.73
N ARG A 79 -7.29 -8.82 -4.04
CA ARG A 79 -6.29 -9.75 -4.58
C ARG A 79 -4.87 -9.38 -4.16
N ALA A 80 -4.54 -8.09 -4.12
CA ALA A 80 -3.24 -7.61 -3.68
C ALA A 80 -2.99 -7.91 -2.20
N VAL A 81 -3.98 -7.72 -1.31
CA VAL A 81 -3.87 -8.08 0.10
C VAL A 81 -3.66 -9.58 0.26
N GLN A 82 -4.48 -10.40 -0.40
CA GLN A 82 -4.33 -11.86 -0.34
C GLN A 82 -2.96 -12.32 -0.83
N ARG A 83 -2.47 -11.72 -1.93
CA ARG A 83 -1.13 -12.01 -2.45
C ARG A 83 -0.06 -11.62 -1.45
N LEU A 84 -0.15 -10.43 -0.85
CA LEU A 84 0.84 -9.94 0.10
C LEU A 84 0.91 -10.80 1.36
N LYS A 85 -0.25 -11.23 1.88
CA LYS A 85 -0.34 -12.22 2.97
C LYS A 85 0.30 -13.55 2.59
N SER A 86 0.08 -14.05 1.37
CA SER A 86 0.73 -15.29 0.89
C SER A 86 2.26 -15.20 0.80
N LEU A 87 2.81 -13.98 0.78
CA LEU A 87 4.25 -13.72 0.78
C LEU A 87 4.82 -13.53 2.20
N GLY A 88 3.99 -13.68 3.25
CA GLY A 88 4.41 -13.45 4.63
C GLY A 88 4.67 -11.98 4.95
N VAL A 89 4.18 -11.05 4.12
CA VAL A 89 4.30 -9.61 4.38
C VAL A 89 3.03 -9.14 5.10
N SER A 90 3.22 -8.59 6.31
CA SER A 90 2.13 -8.01 7.10
C SER A 90 1.42 -6.89 6.33
N THR A 91 0.10 -6.86 6.42
CA THR A 91 -0.78 -5.88 5.76
C THR A 91 -2.15 -5.87 6.45
N LEU A 92 -3.14 -5.21 5.84
CA LEU A 92 -4.54 -5.18 6.27
C LEU A 92 -5.10 -6.60 6.38
N GLU A 93 -6.00 -6.83 7.35
CA GLU A 93 -6.72 -8.09 7.50
C GLU A 93 -8.12 -7.97 6.89
N PRO A 94 -8.40 -8.59 5.73
CA PRO A 94 -9.73 -8.52 5.13
C PRO A 94 -10.74 -9.37 5.88
N VAL A 95 -11.85 -8.76 6.27
CA VAL A 95 -12.95 -9.43 7.00
C VAL A 95 -14.18 -9.64 6.14
N ALA A 96 -14.37 -8.82 5.10
CA ALA A 96 -15.40 -9.04 4.09
C ALA A 96 -15.05 -8.42 2.73
N TYR A 97 -15.51 -9.06 1.66
CA TYR A 97 -15.39 -8.58 0.29
C TYR A 97 -16.55 -9.06 -0.57
N GLY A 98 -17.06 -8.19 -1.44
CA GLY A 98 -18.12 -8.53 -2.37
C GLY A 98 -18.17 -7.64 -3.58
N VAL A 99 -18.74 -8.19 -4.65
CA VAL A 99 -19.07 -7.50 -5.90
C VAL A 99 -20.52 -7.82 -6.21
N ILE A 100 -21.27 -6.81 -6.66
CA ILE A 100 -22.69 -6.87 -6.98
C ILE A 100 -22.87 -6.31 -8.39
N GLY A 101 -23.50 -7.10 -9.26
CA GLY A 101 -23.70 -6.78 -10.68
C GLY A 101 -22.51 -7.20 -11.56
N LEU A 102 -22.81 -7.46 -12.84
CA LEU A 102 -21.83 -7.89 -13.85
C LEU A 102 -21.30 -6.73 -14.70
N ASN A 103 -22.11 -5.69 -14.89
CA ASN A 103 -21.77 -4.56 -15.76
C ASN A 103 -20.70 -3.67 -15.09
N PRO A 104 -19.48 -3.53 -15.66
CA PRO A 104 -18.41 -2.71 -15.09
C PRO A 104 -18.79 -1.25 -14.84
N ALA A 105 -19.72 -0.68 -15.61
CA ALA A 105 -20.13 0.70 -15.46
C ALA A 105 -21.09 0.93 -14.29
N THR A 106 -21.82 -0.09 -13.84
CA THR A 106 -22.81 0.00 -12.77
C THR A 106 -22.52 -0.91 -11.57
N ARG A 107 -21.49 -1.78 -11.67
CA ARG A 107 -21.14 -2.72 -10.61
C ARG A 107 -20.78 -1.98 -9.34
N ARG A 108 -21.17 -2.58 -8.22
CA ARG A 108 -20.86 -2.10 -6.87
C ARG A 108 -19.94 -3.11 -6.21
N SER A 109 -19.03 -2.63 -5.38
CA SER A 109 -18.16 -3.52 -4.61
C SER A 109 -17.78 -2.92 -3.27
N TYR A 110 -17.44 -3.78 -2.34
CA TYR A 110 -16.99 -3.38 -1.02
C TYR A 110 -15.83 -4.25 -0.59
N LEU A 111 -14.92 -3.63 0.16
CA LEU A 111 -13.87 -4.31 0.90
C LEU A 111 -13.89 -3.77 2.33
N VAL A 112 -14.02 -4.68 3.29
CA VAL A 112 -13.92 -4.38 4.72
C VAL A 112 -12.67 -5.03 5.27
N THR A 113 -11.85 -4.24 5.97
CA THR A 113 -10.64 -4.70 6.64
C THR A 113 -10.68 -4.31 8.11
N GLN A 114 -10.03 -5.10 8.96
CA GLN A 114 -9.76 -4.69 10.34
C GLN A 114 -8.89 -3.43 10.35
N ASP A 115 -9.16 -2.51 11.28
CA ASP A 115 -8.33 -1.33 11.51
C ASP A 115 -6.97 -1.75 12.11
N LEU A 116 -5.90 -1.06 11.72
CA LEU A 116 -4.56 -1.28 12.28
C LEU A 116 -4.34 -0.29 13.44
N THR A 117 -4.66 -0.73 14.65
CA THR A 117 -4.50 0.06 15.88
C THR A 117 -3.04 0.10 16.34
N ASP A 118 -2.68 1.12 17.13
CA ASP A 118 -1.34 1.28 17.73
C ASP A 118 -0.19 1.27 16.72
N THR A 119 -0.45 1.87 15.55
CA THR A 119 0.55 2.01 14.49
C THR A 119 0.99 3.46 14.27
N ILE A 120 2.22 3.63 13.80
CA ILE A 120 2.75 4.90 13.29
C ILE A 120 3.28 4.69 11.87
N SER A 121 3.06 5.66 10.98
CA SER A 121 3.70 5.61 9.66
C SER A 121 5.21 5.79 9.81
N LEU A 122 6.00 5.08 9.00
CA LEU A 122 7.46 5.23 9.05
C LEU A 122 7.92 6.63 8.60
N GLU A 123 7.09 7.36 7.86
CA GLU A 123 7.34 8.76 7.52
C GLU A 123 7.19 9.66 8.75
N ASP A 124 6.09 9.53 9.50
CA ASP A 124 5.88 10.29 10.74
C ASP A 124 6.92 9.94 11.81
N LEU A 125 7.26 8.66 11.93
CA LEU A 125 8.37 8.22 12.79
C LEU A 125 9.70 8.85 12.35
N GLY A 126 9.95 8.90 11.04
CA GLY A 126 11.13 9.56 10.47
C GLY A 126 11.17 11.06 10.79
N LYS A 127 10.02 11.74 10.70
CA LYS A 127 9.87 13.16 11.06
C LYS A 127 10.19 13.37 12.55
N GLN A 128 9.72 12.51 13.44
CA GLN A 128 10.09 12.54 14.87
C GLN A 128 11.60 12.35 15.10
N TRP A 129 12.24 11.48 14.31
CA TRP A 129 13.68 11.23 14.41
C TRP A 129 14.58 12.40 14.00
N LEU A 130 14.04 13.42 13.33
CA LEU A 130 14.78 14.64 13.04
C LEU A 130 15.11 15.43 14.32
N THR A 131 14.24 15.38 15.33
CA THR A 131 14.44 16.05 16.62
C THR A 131 14.84 15.08 17.74
N GLN A 132 14.43 13.82 17.63
CA GLN A 132 14.73 12.76 18.61
C GLN A 132 15.36 11.54 17.92
N PRO A 133 16.68 11.56 17.67
CA PRO A 133 17.34 10.50 16.92
C PRO A 133 17.17 9.13 17.57
N PRO A 134 16.90 8.07 16.78
CA PRO A 134 16.73 6.73 17.31
C PRO A 134 18.08 6.09 17.67
N SER A 135 18.02 4.96 18.37
CA SER A 135 19.18 4.08 18.45
C SER A 135 19.60 3.61 17.05
N LEU A 136 20.91 3.47 16.85
CA LEU A 136 21.47 3.02 15.58
C LEU A 136 21.00 1.60 15.20
N VAL A 137 20.75 0.77 16.21
CA VAL A 137 20.23 -0.60 16.04
C VAL A 137 18.83 -0.57 15.46
N LEU A 138 17.92 0.23 16.05
CA LEU A 138 16.54 0.37 15.60
C LEU A 138 16.46 0.91 14.17
N LYS A 139 17.20 2.00 13.88
CA LYS A 139 17.22 2.60 12.54
C LYS A 139 17.68 1.61 11.47
N ARG A 140 18.74 0.84 11.75
CA ARG A 140 19.24 -0.20 10.83
C ARG A 140 18.27 -1.35 10.66
N ALA A 141 17.59 -1.78 11.73
CA ALA A 141 16.59 -2.83 11.68
C ALA A 141 15.39 -2.43 10.81
N LEU A 142 14.90 -1.19 10.95
CA LEU A 142 13.80 -0.68 10.12
C LEU A 142 14.20 -0.51 8.66
N ILE A 143 15.40 0.02 8.36
CA ILE A 143 15.91 0.06 6.97
C ILE A 143 15.95 -1.34 6.35
N LYS A 144 16.46 -2.33 7.10
CA LYS A 144 16.48 -3.73 6.65
C LYS A 144 15.06 -4.25 6.41
N ARG A 145 14.12 -4.00 7.32
CA ARG A 145 12.72 -4.45 7.21
C ARG A 145 12.04 -3.88 5.95
N VAL A 146 12.13 -2.57 5.73
CA VAL A 146 11.55 -1.90 4.55
C VAL A 146 12.18 -2.43 3.26
N ALA A 147 13.51 -2.55 3.20
CA ALA A 147 14.21 -3.09 2.04
C ALA A 147 13.80 -4.54 1.72
N THR A 148 13.66 -5.37 2.76
CA THR A 148 13.26 -6.77 2.63
C THR A 148 11.82 -6.90 2.15
N ILE A 149 10.90 -6.05 2.66
CA ILE A 149 9.52 -6.00 2.15
C ILE A 149 9.54 -5.66 0.66
N ALA A 150 10.19 -4.57 0.26
CA ALA A 150 10.26 -4.15 -1.14
C ALA A 150 10.89 -5.21 -2.04
N GLN A 151 11.95 -5.89 -1.58
CA GLN A 151 12.57 -7.01 -2.28
C GLN A 151 11.60 -8.19 -2.43
N THR A 152 10.85 -8.51 -1.38
CA THR A 152 9.92 -9.65 -1.36
C THR A 152 8.81 -9.43 -2.38
N LEU A 153 8.21 -8.23 -2.42
CA LEU A 153 7.22 -7.87 -3.44
C LEU A 153 7.79 -8.07 -4.86
N HIS A 154 8.93 -7.43 -5.13
CA HIS A 154 9.49 -7.36 -6.47
C HIS A 154 10.02 -8.71 -6.98
N SER A 155 10.63 -9.52 -6.11
CA SER A 155 11.10 -10.87 -6.45
C SER A 155 9.96 -11.84 -6.75
N HIS A 156 8.77 -11.60 -6.19
CA HIS A 156 7.56 -12.41 -6.42
C HIS A 156 6.60 -11.80 -7.44
N GLY A 157 7.09 -10.87 -8.26
CA GLY A 157 6.35 -10.30 -9.38
C GLY A 157 5.28 -9.28 -9.00
N MET A 158 5.25 -8.80 -7.74
CA MET A 158 4.28 -7.82 -7.25
C MET A 158 4.85 -6.40 -7.25
N CYS A 159 4.12 -5.44 -7.79
CA CYS A 159 4.46 -4.01 -7.76
C CYS A 159 3.35 -3.25 -7.04
N HIS A 160 3.72 -2.41 -6.08
CA HIS A 160 2.80 -1.62 -5.26
C HIS A 160 2.23 -0.43 -6.03
N ARG A 161 3.02 0.16 -6.94
CA ARG A 161 2.77 1.38 -7.71
C ARG A 161 2.75 2.69 -6.92
N ASP A 162 2.49 2.64 -5.63
CA ASP A 162 2.49 3.80 -4.73
C ASP A 162 3.29 3.46 -3.45
N LEU A 163 4.51 2.95 -3.63
CA LEU A 163 5.37 2.50 -2.53
C LEU A 163 6.01 3.71 -1.83
N TYR A 164 5.25 4.45 -1.02
CA TYR A 164 5.75 5.58 -0.21
C TYR A 164 5.99 5.15 1.22
N LEU A 165 6.88 5.84 1.94
CA LEU A 165 7.23 5.52 3.31
C LEU A 165 6.05 5.62 4.27
N CYS A 166 5.11 6.54 4.04
CA CYS A 166 3.87 6.68 4.80
C CYS A 166 2.95 5.45 4.73
N HIS A 167 3.12 4.58 3.71
CA HIS A 167 2.34 3.35 3.57
C HIS A 167 2.95 2.16 4.34
N PHE A 168 4.09 2.36 5.01
CA PHE A 168 4.66 1.39 5.93
C PHE A 168 4.28 1.79 7.36
N LEU A 169 3.45 0.97 8.00
CA LEU A 169 2.98 1.20 9.36
C LEU A 169 3.72 0.30 10.34
N LEU A 170 4.47 0.91 11.26
CA LEU A 170 5.14 0.21 12.37
C LEU A 170 4.13 -0.02 13.50
N HIS A 171 4.06 -1.25 13.99
CA HIS A 171 3.30 -1.61 15.19
C HIS A 171 4.14 -1.30 16.44
N LEU A 172 3.67 -0.37 17.29
CA LEU A 172 4.47 0.20 18.38
C LEU A 172 4.67 -0.76 19.57
N ASN A 173 3.70 -1.66 19.80
CA ASN A 173 3.66 -2.52 20.97
C ASN A 173 4.01 -3.99 20.66
N GLU A 174 4.67 -4.24 19.52
CA GLU A 174 5.02 -5.58 19.08
C GLU A 174 6.55 -5.85 19.14
N PRO A 175 7.00 -7.00 19.67
CA PRO A 175 8.41 -7.28 19.90
C PRO A 175 9.25 -7.45 18.62
N GLU A 176 8.63 -7.75 17.47
CA GLU A 176 9.34 -8.18 16.24
C GLU A 176 9.60 -7.07 15.21
N LEU A 177 9.40 -5.79 15.57
CA LEU A 177 9.41 -4.67 14.61
C LEU A 177 8.54 -4.99 13.39
N ARG A 178 7.29 -5.36 13.66
CA ARG A 178 6.32 -5.68 12.62
C ARG A 178 5.98 -4.39 11.87
N VAL A 179 6.12 -4.45 10.55
CA VAL A 179 5.74 -3.37 9.65
C VAL A 179 4.70 -3.89 8.68
N SER A 180 3.53 -3.26 8.67
CA SER A 180 2.46 -3.55 7.74
C SER A 180 2.50 -2.61 6.54
N LEU A 181 2.36 -3.16 5.34
CA LEU A 181 2.27 -2.38 4.11
C LEU A 181 0.79 -2.19 3.73
N ILE A 182 0.37 -0.95 3.53
CA ILE A 182 -1.03 -0.59 3.24
C ILE A 182 -1.17 0.11 1.87
N ASP A 183 -2.40 0.49 1.53
CA ASP A 183 -2.77 1.19 0.30
C ASP A 183 -2.48 0.43 -1.01
N LEU A 184 -2.98 -0.81 -1.07
CA LEU A 184 -2.75 -1.75 -2.16
C LEU A 184 -3.71 -1.59 -3.35
N HIS A 185 -4.51 -0.52 -3.38
CA HIS A 185 -5.56 -0.33 -4.37
C HIS A 185 -5.07 -0.28 -5.83
N ARG A 186 -3.81 0.09 -6.05
CA ARG A 186 -3.16 0.12 -7.38
C ARG A 186 -2.11 -0.98 -7.56
N ALA A 187 -1.84 -1.77 -6.52
CA ALA A 187 -0.86 -2.83 -6.60
C ALA A 187 -1.30 -3.88 -7.64
N PHE A 188 -0.33 -4.49 -8.31
CA PHE A 188 -0.61 -5.54 -9.28
C PHE A 188 0.50 -6.60 -9.26
N SER A 189 0.19 -7.78 -9.80
CA SER A 189 1.15 -8.86 -9.98
C SER A 189 1.36 -9.15 -11.46
N SER A 190 2.59 -9.50 -11.84
CA SER A 190 2.96 -9.95 -13.17
C SER A 190 4.04 -11.03 -13.06
N PRO A 191 3.99 -12.10 -13.89
CA PRO A 191 5.05 -13.11 -13.89
C PRO A 191 6.45 -12.54 -14.11
N ARG A 192 6.54 -11.40 -14.83
CA ARG A 192 7.80 -10.69 -15.04
C ARG A 192 7.61 -9.18 -14.91
N LEU A 193 7.95 -8.63 -13.75
CA LEU A 193 7.96 -7.19 -13.56
C LEU A 193 9.02 -6.54 -14.46
N ARG A 194 8.55 -5.65 -15.34
CA ARG A 194 9.44 -4.82 -16.14
C ARG A 194 10.22 -3.87 -15.22
N ARG A 195 11.49 -3.66 -15.54
CA ARG A 195 12.42 -2.78 -14.79
C ARG A 195 11.85 -1.40 -14.45
N ARG A 196 11.05 -0.79 -15.34
CA ARG A 196 10.37 0.50 -15.10
C ARG A 196 9.46 0.52 -13.87
N TRP A 197 8.85 -0.61 -13.51
CA TRP A 197 7.95 -0.72 -12.35
C TRP A 197 8.75 -0.79 -11.05
N LEU A 198 9.88 -1.52 -11.07
CA LEU A 198 10.83 -1.55 -9.96
C LEU A 198 11.41 -0.15 -9.70
N ILE A 199 11.82 0.55 -10.76
CA ILE A 199 12.32 1.93 -10.67
C ILE A 199 11.25 2.87 -10.14
N LYS A 200 9.99 2.70 -10.57
CA LYS A 200 8.87 3.52 -10.10
C LYS A 200 8.65 3.35 -8.60
N ASP A 201 8.58 2.11 -8.11
CA ASP A 201 8.30 1.85 -6.69
C ASP A 201 9.46 2.28 -5.79
N ILE A 202 10.69 1.87 -6.09
CA ILE A 202 11.85 2.26 -5.28
C ILE A 202 12.14 3.77 -5.41
N GLY A 203 11.89 4.36 -6.58
CA GLY A 203 12.00 5.80 -6.77
C GLY A 203 10.94 6.59 -5.99
N SER A 204 9.70 6.10 -5.91
CA SER A 204 8.65 6.68 -5.06
C SER A 204 9.00 6.57 -3.58
N LEU A 205 9.54 5.42 -3.15
CA LEU A 205 9.98 5.22 -1.76
C LEU A 205 11.13 6.17 -1.41
N TYR A 206 12.14 6.25 -2.29
CA TYR A 206 13.27 7.15 -2.06
C TYR A 206 12.82 8.61 -2.02
N TYR A 207 11.91 9.00 -2.92
CA TYR A 207 11.30 10.33 -2.93
C TYR A 207 10.64 10.68 -1.57
N SER A 208 9.82 9.78 -1.01
CA SER A 208 9.19 10.00 0.30
C SER A 208 10.17 10.07 1.48
N CYS A 209 11.44 9.72 1.27
CA CYS A 209 12.46 9.77 2.33
C CYS A 209 13.40 10.99 2.22
N LEU A 210 13.29 11.82 1.18
CA LEU A 210 14.28 12.89 0.91
C LEU A 210 14.35 13.93 2.05
N HIS A 211 13.23 14.20 2.70
CA HIS A 211 13.13 15.17 3.81
C HIS A 211 13.61 14.61 5.17
N LEU A 212 13.98 13.32 5.23
CA LEU A 212 14.32 12.61 6.48
C LEU A 212 15.82 12.58 6.80
N ASN A 213 16.64 13.35 6.07
CA ASN A 213 18.10 13.44 6.29
C ASN A 213 18.81 12.06 6.38
N LEU A 214 18.39 11.10 5.56
CA LEU A 214 19.04 9.78 5.50
C LEU A 214 20.48 9.91 4.99
N SER A 215 21.43 9.28 5.70
CA SER A 215 22.83 9.31 5.29
C SER A 215 23.07 8.41 4.09
N GLN A 216 24.17 8.64 3.35
CA GLN A 216 24.64 7.73 2.30
C GLN A 216 24.77 6.27 2.81
N ARG A 217 25.21 6.09 4.06
CA ARG A 217 25.32 4.75 4.66
C ARG A 217 23.96 4.09 4.88
N ASP A 218 22.91 4.86 5.13
CA ASP A 218 21.54 4.35 5.27
C ASP A 218 21.00 3.89 3.91
N LEU A 219 21.22 4.69 2.87
CA LEU A 219 20.86 4.35 1.49
C LEU A 219 21.59 3.09 1.01
N LEU A 220 22.91 2.99 1.25
CA LEU A 220 23.69 1.81 0.90
C LEU A 220 23.24 0.55 1.67
N ARG A 221 22.75 0.69 2.91
CA ARG A 221 22.15 -0.43 3.66
C ARG A 221 20.85 -0.88 3.03
N PHE A 222 19.98 0.05 2.63
CA PHE A 222 18.76 -0.29 1.90
C PHE A 222 19.10 -1.06 0.62
N ILE A 223 20.02 -0.54 -0.20
CA ILE A 223 20.48 -1.17 -1.45
C ILE A 223 21.00 -2.59 -1.20
N ARG A 224 21.80 -2.79 -0.15
CA ARG A 224 22.37 -4.09 0.21
C ARG A 224 21.29 -5.14 0.50
N TYR A 225 20.22 -4.77 1.20
CA TYR A 225 19.15 -5.70 1.55
C TYR A 225 18.11 -5.86 0.44
N TYR A 226 17.97 -4.84 -0.42
CA TYR A 226 17.08 -4.90 -1.57
C TYR A 226 17.63 -5.76 -2.72
N ASP A 227 18.93 -5.63 -3.04
CA ASP A 227 19.54 -6.45 -4.10
C ASP A 227 20.11 -7.76 -3.52
N PRO A 228 19.53 -8.94 -3.86
CA PRO A 228 19.96 -10.22 -3.27
C PRO A 228 21.38 -10.62 -3.67
N ARG A 229 21.96 -10.02 -4.71
CA ARG A 229 23.35 -10.25 -5.13
C ARG A 229 24.36 -9.42 -4.33
N GLY A 230 23.87 -8.57 -3.42
CA GLY A 230 24.67 -7.77 -2.51
C GLY A 230 25.15 -6.43 -3.09
N LEU A 231 25.73 -5.63 -2.19
CA LEU A 231 26.04 -4.22 -2.46
C LEU A 231 27.04 -4.02 -3.61
N ARG A 232 28.08 -4.84 -3.71
CA ARG A 232 29.10 -4.72 -4.77
C ARG A 232 28.49 -4.88 -6.16
N TYR A 233 27.59 -5.84 -6.33
CA TYR A 233 26.87 -6.01 -7.59
C TYR A 233 25.97 -4.81 -7.87
N ALA A 234 25.21 -4.38 -6.86
CA ALA A 234 24.26 -3.29 -6.96
C ALA A 234 24.91 -1.97 -7.42
N ILE A 235 26.04 -1.58 -6.82
CA ILE A 235 26.73 -0.32 -7.16
C ILE A 235 27.71 -0.43 -8.33
N GLY A 236 28.06 -1.65 -8.76
CA GLY A 236 28.95 -1.89 -9.88
C GLY A 236 28.19 -2.27 -11.14
N ARG A 237 27.69 -3.51 -11.20
CA ARG A 237 27.07 -4.10 -12.39
C ARG A 237 25.62 -3.64 -12.62
N ASN A 238 24.94 -3.11 -11.60
CA ASN A 238 23.55 -2.65 -11.66
C ASN A 238 23.44 -1.17 -11.24
N ALA A 239 24.52 -0.41 -11.39
CA ALA A 239 24.59 1.00 -10.99
C ALA A 239 23.57 1.87 -11.75
N ASP A 240 23.34 1.54 -13.02
CA ASP A 240 22.36 2.17 -13.91
C ASP A 240 20.92 2.06 -13.37
N PHE A 241 20.59 1.01 -12.61
CA PHE A 241 19.28 0.88 -11.96
C PHE A 241 19.12 1.90 -10.84
N TRP A 242 20.13 2.01 -9.99
CA TRP A 242 20.12 2.94 -8.85
C TRP A 242 20.22 4.39 -9.30
N GLN A 243 20.95 4.67 -10.37
CA GLN A 243 20.92 5.98 -11.02
C GLN A 243 19.52 6.32 -11.50
N ALA A 244 18.83 5.39 -12.19
CA ALA A 244 17.45 5.61 -12.64
C ALA A 244 16.46 5.79 -11.48
N VAL A 245 16.63 5.08 -10.37
CA VAL A 245 15.87 5.28 -9.12
C VAL A 245 16.09 6.69 -8.58
N SER A 246 17.34 7.14 -8.51
CA SER A 246 17.66 8.51 -8.05
C SER A 246 17.05 9.56 -8.97
N THR A 247 17.18 9.41 -10.30
CA THR A 247 16.57 10.31 -11.28
C THR A 247 15.05 10.34 -11.14
N LYS A 248 14.42 9.18 -10.88
CA LYS A 248 12.98 9.10 -10.66
C LYS A 248 12.56 9.85 -9.40
N ALA A 249 13.29 9.69 -8.30
CA ALA A 249 13.01 10.41 -7.05
C ALA A 249 13.16 11.92 -7.22
N SER A 250 14.25 12.39 -7.83
CA SER A 250 14.45 13.82 -8.12
C SER A 250 13.38 14.39 -9.04
N SER A 251 12.90 13.60 -10.01
CA SER A 251 11.80 14.03 -10.88
C SER A 251 10.46 14.16 -10.16
N LEU A 252 10.20 13.33 -9.14
CA LEU A 252 9.01 13.45 -8.30
C LEU A 252 9.13 14.70 -7.42
N TYR A 253 10.28 14.91 -6.81
CA TYR A 253 10.58 16.09 -6.01
C TYR A 253 10.40 17.40 -6.78
N ARG A 254 10.96 17.51 -7.99
CA ARG A 254 10.77 18.71 -8.84
C ARG A 254 9.31 18.98 -9.21
N ARG A 255 8.46 17.95 -9.23
CA ARG A 255 7.05 18.08 -9.63
C ARG A 255 6.14 18.43 -8.45
N HIS A 256 6.46 17.92 -7.26
CA HIS A 256 5.55 17.93 -6.12
C HIS A 256 6.11 18.66 -4.90
N GLY A 257 7.39 19.05 -4.90
CA GLY A 257 8.08 19.55 -3.71
C GLY A 257 8.40 18.42 -2.73
N ASP A 258 8.56 18.78 -1.46
CA ASP A 258 8.58 17.82 -0.37
C ASP A 258 7.31 16.96 -0.41
N ALA A 259 7.47 15.67 -0.11
CA ALA A 259 6.30 14.81 0.11
C ALA A 259 5.55 15.38 1.33
N ALA A 260 4.37 15.94 1.11
CA ALA A 260 3.49 16.44 2.16
C ALA A 260 3.02 15.28 3.05
#